data_AF-A0A9E7FZA4-F1
#
_entry.id   AF-A0A9E7FZA4-F1
#
_cell.length_a   1.000
_cell.length_b   1.000
_cell.length_c   1.000
_cell.angle_alpha   90.00
_cell.angle_beta   90.00
_cell.angle_gamma   90.00
#
_symmetry.space_group_name_H-M   'P 1'
#
loop_
_entity.id
_entity.type
_entity.pdbx_description
1 polymer ?
#
loop_
_entity_poly.entity_id
_entity_poly.type
_entity_poly.pdbx_seq_one_letter_code
_entity_poly.pdbx_strand_id
1 'polypeptide(L)'
;MCHQRRRRRAGGGRRSDHEEAVSGLAPQQAPPLRQHAPPCLWVTMFCGNHEPTAEARRIPCPIDPSHSVSGENLKSHVKRCPFKKQAQVLENQPYYSKGINSGSSGDGKDDAVGSAAKRNAIFRMSVQEFHGLLGKIKLIHSAISMVLPHSYLVPDACSKWLNQRLDRKLPYQEKHAM
;
A
#
# COMPACT_ATOMS: atom_id res chain seq x y z
N MET A 1 30.93 -39.17 -41.42
CA MET A 1 31.18 -38.15 -42.47
C MET A 1 31.62 -36.85 -41.77
N CYS A 2 32.64 -36.07 -42.17
CA CYS A 2 32.97 -35.48 -43.48
C CYS A 2 31.88 -34.48 -43.95
N HIS A 3 32.13 -33.20 -44.25
CA HIS A 3 33.33 -32.33 -44.23
C HIS A 3 32.97 -30.98 -43.55
N GLN A 4 33.86 -30.18 -42.92
CA GLN A 4 35.00 -29.40 -43.47
C GLN A 4 34.56 -28.41 -44.59
N ARG A 5 34.95 -27.11 -44.64
CA ARG A 5 36.20 -26.45 -44.17
C ARG A 5 36.10 -24.90 -44.03
N ARG A 6 36.86 -24.34 -43.06
CA ARG A 6 37.68 -23.09 -43.09
C ARG A 6 37.05 -21.74 -43.52
N ARG A 7 36.96 -20.74 -42.63
CA ARG A 7 38.02 -19.77 -42.18
C ARG A 7 38.53 -18.78 -43.26
N ARG A 8 38.47 -17.48 -42.93
CA ARG A 8 39.56 -16.50 -43.17
C ARG A 8 39.74 -15.60 -41.93
N ARG A 9 40.93 -15.01 -41.78
CA ARG A 9 41.35 -14.16 -40.65
C ARG A 9 42.37 -13.12 -41.16
N ALA A 10 42.25 -11.88 -40.72
CA ALA A 10 43.23 -10.78 -40.78
C ALA A 10 42.88 -9.84 -39.59
N GLY A 11 43.79 -9.11 -38.92
CA GLY A 11 45.20 -8.83 -39.18
C GLY A 11 45.36 -7.48 -39.90
N GLY A 12 46.02 -6.45 -39.36
CA GLY A 12 46.62 -6.25 -38.02
C GLY A 12 47.36 -4.90 -37.98
N GLY A 13 47.66 -4.31 -36.82
CA GLY A 13 48.26 -2.97 -36.73
C GLY A 13 49.03 -2.66 -35.43
N ARG A 14 49.98 -1.72 -35.51
CA ARG A 14 50.93 -1.22 -34.48
C ARG A 14 51.37 0.22 -34.86
N ARG A 15 52.04 1.02 -34.02
CA ARG A 15 52.54 0.79 -32.64
C ARG A 15 51.50 1.37 -31.63
N SER A 16 51.70 2.22 -30.62
CA SER A 16 52.88 2.93 -30.07
C SER A 16 52.80 2.93 -28.54
N ASP A 17 53.95 3.10 -27.89
CA ASP A 17 54.16 2.95 -26.45
C ASP A 17 54.27 4.32 -25.77
N HIS A 18 53.98 4.36 -24.46
CA HIS A 18 54.58 5.34 -23.57
C HIS A 18 54.89 4.65 -22.24
N GLU A 19 56.16 4.57 -21.89
CA GLU A 19 56.56 4.21 -20.52
C GLU A 19 56.34 5.40 -19.60
N GLU A 20 55.98 5.10 -18.35
CA GLU A 20 56.11 5.96 -17.18
C GLU A 20 56.29 5.02 -15.99
N ALA A 21 57.35 5.21 -15.20
CA ALA A 21 57.87 4.18 -14.30
C ALA A 21 57.54 4.50 -12.83
N VAL A 22 56.66 3.70 -12.21
CA VAL A 22 56.36 3.82 -10.78
C VAL A 22 57.04 2.69 -10.00
N SER A 23 57.91 3.08 -9.07
CA SER A 23 58.74 2.18 -8.27
C SER A 23 57.99 1.58 -7.07
N GLY A 24 58.47 0.45 -6.55
CA GLY A 24 58.20 0.02 -5.16
C GLY A 24 57.21 -1.13 -4.97
N LEU A 25 57.61 -2.36 -5.32
CA LEU A 25 56.93 -3.57 -4.84
C LEU A 25 57.30 -3.85 -3.38
N ALA A 26 56.47 -3.41 -2.43
CA ALA A 26 56.50 -3.93 -1.06
C ALA A 26 55.77 -5.29 -0.99
N PRO A 27 56.29 -6.30 -0.29
CA PRO A 27 55.63 -7.59 -0.16
C PRO A 27 54.39 -7.46 0.73
N GLN A 28 53.19 -7.51 0.14
CA GLN A 28 51.94 -7.54 0.88
C GLN A 28 51.86 -8.83 1.71
N GLN A 29 51.88 -8.70 3.03
CA GLN A 29 51.64 -9.82 3.94
C GLN A 29 50.20 -10.31 3.76
N ALA A 30 50.02 -11.61 3.56
CA ALA A 30 48.68 -12.19 3.46
C ALA A 30 47.90 -11.98 4.77
N PRO A 31 46.62 -11.61 4.72
CA PRO A 31 45.81 -11.47 5.93
C PRO A 31 45.73 -12.82 6.65
N PRO A 32 45.72 -12.85 8.00
CA PRO A 32 45.64 -14.09 8.75
C PRO A 32 44.37 -14.85 8.36
N LEU A 33 44.52 -16.16 8.11
CA LEU A 33 43.40 -17.04 7.79
C LEU A 33 42.32 -16.90 8.88
N ARG A 34 41.08 -16.61 8.45
CA ARG A 34 39.93 -16.60 9.38
C ARG A 34 39.89 -17.94 10.09
N GLN A 35 40.06 -17.92 11.41
CA GLN A 35 39.81 -19.09 12.23
C GLN A 35 38.37 -19.54 11.97
N HIS A 36 38.21 -20.77 11.49
CA HIS A 36 36.89 -21.30 11.15
C HIS A 36 36.06 -21.38 12.43
N ALA A 37 34.83 -20.88 12.39
CA ALA A 37 33.91 -20.98 13.50
C ALA A 37 33.70 -22.47 13.86
N PRO A 38 33.61 -22.83 15.16
CA PRO A 38 33.40 -24.21 15.56
C PRO A 38 32.09 -24.76 14.97
N PRO A 39 32.04 -26.04 14.60
CA PRO A 39 30.88 -26.63 13.94
C PRO A 39 29.63 -26.53 14.83
N CYS A 40 28.50 -26.16 14.23
CA CYS A 40 27.24 -26.02 14.95
C CYS A 40 26.80 -27.38 15.52
N LEU A 41 26.75 -27.49 16.85
CA LEU A 41 26.20 -28.65 17.54
C LEU A 41 24.67 -28.65 17.37
N TRP A 42 24.23 -29.42 16.38
CA TRP A 42 22.87 -29.58 15.83
C TRP A 42 21.72 -29.93 16.80
N VAL A 43 21.95 -29.87 18.11
CA VAL A 43 20.96 -30.20 19.16
C VAL A 43 20.37 -28.93 19.80
N THR A 44 20.99 -27.75 19.63
CA THR A 44 20.41 -26.47 20.06
C THR A 44 20.14 -25.55 18.88
N MET A 45 18.91 -25.04 18.78
CA MET A 45 18.47 -24.09 17.73
C MET A 45 19.18 -22.73 17.81
N PHE A 46 19.87 -22.46 18.92
CA PHE A 46 20.65 -21.26 19.20
C PHE A 46 21.99 -21.68 19.80
N CYS A 47 23.07 -20.94 19.51
CA CYS A 47 24.33 -21.10 20.24
C CYS A 47 24.23 -20.42 21.61
N GLY A 48 25.14 -20.74 22.55
CA GLY A 48 25.17 -20.13 23.90
C GLY A 48 25.43 -18.61 23.94
N ASN A 49 25.65 -17.97 22.79
CA ASN A 49 25.76 -16.51 22.65
C ASN A 49 24.51 -15.87 21.98
N HIS A 50 23.48 -16.68 21.73
CA HIS A 50 22.18 -16.32 21.13
C HIS A 50 20.99 -16.97 21.89
N GLU A 51 21.21 -17.40 23.14
CA GLU A 51 20.14 -17.90 23.99
C GLU A 51 19.11 -16.78 24.25
N PRO A 52 17.80 -16.97 23.96
CA PRO A 52 16.83 -15.89 24.06
C PRO A 52 16.52 -15.50 25.52
N THR A 53 17.19 -14.47 26.03
CA THR A 53 16.81 -13.76 27.26
C THR A 53 15.35 -13.29 27.18
N ALA A 54 14.69 -13.18 28.34
CA ALA A 54 13.28 -12.72 28.40
C ALA A 54 13.11 -11.29 27.85
N GLU A 55 14.19 -10.51 27.88
CA GLU A 55 14.35 -9.13 27.42
C GLU A 55 14.49 -9.04 25.89
N ALA A 56 15.14 -10.04 25.29
CA ALA A 56 15.29 -10.21 23.84
C ALA A 56 13.98 -10.67 23.16
N ARG A 57 12.99 -11.12 23.94
CA ARG A 57 11.65 -11.53 23.46
C ARG A 57 11.02 -10.43 22.61
N ARG A 58 10.43 -10.84 21.47
CA ARG A 58 9.61 -9.96 20.65
C ARG A 58 8.20 -9.85 21.22
N ILE A 59 7.70 -8.63 21.34
CA ILE A 59 6.35 -8.28 21.81
C ILE A 59 5.60 -7.51 20.71
N PRO A 60 4.26 -7.58 20.64
CA PRO A 60 3.47 -6.75 19.72
C PRO A 60 3.65 -5.27 20.05
N CYS A 61 3.57 -4.40 19.04
CA CYS A 61 3.65 -2.96 19.26
C CYS A 61 2.34 -2.41 19.90
N PRO A 62 2.42 -1.53 20.91
CA PRO A 62 1.24 -0.97 21.59
C PRO A 62 0.48 0.09 20.78
N ILE A 63 0.87 0.34 19.53
CA ILE A 63 0.22 1.32 18.62
C ILE A 63 -0.46 0.59 17.45
N ASP A 64 0.12 -0.52 17.00
CA ASP A 64 -0.46 -1.43 16.02
C ASP A 64 0.02 -2.85 16.34
N PRO A 65 -0.86 -3.78 16.74
CA PRO A 65 -0.49 -5.17 17.00
C PRO A 65 0.01 -5.96 15.78
N SER A 66 -0.08 -5.42 14.54
CA SER A 66 0.34 -6.13 13.32
C SER A 66 1.85 -6.44 13.27
N HIS A 67 2.70 -5.68 13.98
CA HIS A 67 4.15 -5.88 14.00
C HIS A 67 4.74 -6.05 15.40
N SER A 68 5.91 -6.71 15.46
CA SER A 68 6.59 -7.04 16.72
C SER A 68 8.00 -6.43 16.87
N VAL A 69 8.37 -6.11 18.11
CA VAL A 69 9.56 -5.33 18.50
C VAL A 69 10.27 -6.03 19.67
N SER A 70 11.60 -5.88 19.82
CA SER A 70 12.29 -6.40 21.02
C SER A 70 11.82 -5.62 22.26
N GLY A 71 11.66 -6.32 23.39
CA GLY A 71 11.16 -5.74 24.63
C GLY A 71 11.98 -4.54 25.12
N GLU A 72 13.31 -4.73 25.19
CA GLU A 72 14.30 -3.67 25.47
C GLU A 72 14.08 -2.41 24.61
N ASN A 73 13.82 -2.62 23.31
CA ASN A 73 13.73 -1.56 22.31
C ASN A 73 12.32 -1.00 22.14
N LEU A 74 11.34 -1.40 22.96
CA LEU A 74 9.98 -0.85 22.90
C LEU A 74 9.97 0.68 23.01
N LYS A 75 10.71 1.24 23.98
CA LYS A 75 10.78 2.68 24.25
C LYS A 75 11.44 3.48 23.11
N SER A 76 12.38 2.88 22.38
CA SER A 76 13.04 3.49 21.22
C SER A 76 12.19 3.34 19.95
N HIS A 77 11.54 2.18 19.78
CA HIS A 77 10.59 1.91 18.70
C HIS A 77 9.41 2.88 18.71
N VAL A 78 8.74 3.08 19.85
CA VAL A 78 7.55 3.96 19.97
C VAL A 78 7.83 5.42 19.55
N LYS A 79 9.10 5.86 19.59
CA LYS A 79 9.53 7.17 19.07
C LYS A 79 9.73 7.21 17.55
N ARG A 80 9.92 6.07 16.90
CA ARG A 80 10.28 5.94 15.47
C ARG A 80 9.20 5.24 14.61
N CYS A 81 8.26 4.53 15.25
CA CYS A 81 7.19 3.72 14.65
C CYS A 81 6.49 4.41 13.47
N PRO A 82 6.44 3.79 12.26
CA PRO A 82 5.75 4.35 11.10
C PRO A 82 4.27 4.61 11.36
N PHE A 83 3.54 3.62 11.90
CA PHE A 83 2.11 3.73 12.21
C PHE A 83 1.80 4.87 13.18
N LYS A 84 2.67 5.13 14.17
CA LYS A 84 2.53 6.31 15.04
C LYS A 84 2.59 7.61 14.24
N LYS A 85 3.60 7.75 13.38
CA LYS A 85 3.76 8.96 12.54
C LYS A 85 2.57 9.13 11.59
N GLN A 86 2.10 8.04 10.98
CA GLN A 86 0.92 8.04 10.12
C GLN A 86 -0.35 8.45 10.87
N ALA A 87 -0.58 7.90 12.08
CA ALA A 87 -1.69 8.30 12.94
C ALA A 87 -1.61 9.78 13.32
N GLN A 88 -0.44 10.29 13.71
CA GLN A 88 -0.25 11.71 14.04
C GLN A 88 -0.43 12.63 12.82
N VAL A 89 0.04 12.24 11.63
CA VAL A 89 -0.18 13.00 10.39
C VAL A 89 -1.67 13.03 10.02
N LEU A 90 -2.39 11.92 10.23
CA LEU A 90 -3.83 11.80 10.00
C LEU A 90 -4.64 12.64 11.00
N GLU A 91 -4.36 12.51 12.29
CA GLU A 91 -5.02 13.26 13.38
C GLU A 91 -4.79 14.78 13.27
N ASN A 92 -3.71 15.21 12.63
CA ASN A 92 -3.41 16.62 12.35
C ASN A 92 -4.02 17.16 11.03
N GLN A 93 -4.79 16.38 10.26
CA GLN A 93 -5.41 16.90 9.03
C GLN A 93 -6.65 17.76 9.36
N PRO A 94 -6.81 18.98 8.79
CA PRO A 94 -7.95 19.85 9.06
C PRO A 94 -9.34 19.25 8.72
N TYR A 95 -9.36 18.21 7.89
CA TYR A 95 -10.55 17.49 7.45
C TYR A 95 -10.73 16.12 8.13
N TYR A 96 -9.85 15.71 9.03
CA TYR A 96 -9.98 14.45 9.76
C TYR A 96 -10.79 14.64 11.04
N SER A 97 -11.83 13.81 11.20
CA SER A 97 -12.57 13.69 12.45
C SER A 97 -12.64 12.22 12.87
N LYS A 98 -12.07 11.91 14.04
CA LYS A 98 -11.97 10.56 14.57
C LYS A 98 -13.36 10.03 14.92
N GLY A 99 -13.76 8.90 14.33
CA GLY A 99 -15.05 8.27 14.59
C GLY A 99 -16.22 8.77 13.73
N ILE A 100 -16.02 9.71 12.79
CA ILE A 100 -17.11 10.27 11.97
C ILE A 100 -17.92 9.21 11.19
N ASN A 101 -17.29 8.08 10.83
CA ASN A 101 -17.90 6.95 10.12
C ASN A 101 -18.15 5.73 11.03
N SER A 102 -17.94 5.82 12.35
CA SER A 102 -18.11 4.68 13.27
C SER A 102 -19.57 4.30 13.53
N GLY A 103 -20.52 5.12 13.04
CA GLY A 103 -21.93 5.03 13.40
C GLY A 103 -22.21 5.66 14.77
N SER A 104 -23.45 6.05 15.02
CA SER A 104 -23.87 6.37 16.39
C SER A 104 -23.97 5.06 17.16
N SER A 105 -23.14 4.90 18.20
CA SER A 105 -23.34 3.88 19.24
C SER A 105 -24.30 4.34 20.34
N GLY A 106 -24.91 5.52 20.19
CA GLY A 106 -25.83 6.08 21.18
C GLY A 106 -27.13 5.28 21.24
N ASP A 107 -27.64 5.10 22.44
CA ASP A 107 -28.74 4.18 22.81
C ASP A 107 -30.13 4.63 22.33
N GLY A 108 -30.17 5.58 21.39
CA GLY A 108 -31.35 5.95 20.63
C GLY A 108 -31.77 4.79 19.73
N LYS A 109 -33.08 4.61 19.57
CA LYS A 109 -33.68 3.46 18.87
C LYS A 109 -33.60 3.54 17.34
N ASP A 110 -32.52 4.11 16.82
CA ASP A 110 -32.14 4.06 15.41
C ASP A 110 -31.46 2.72 15.13
N ASP A 111 -32.24 1.64 15.17
CA ASP A 111 -31.86 0.32 14.63
C ASP A 111 -31.17 0.53 13.29
N ALA A 112 -29.88 0.18 13.18
CA ALA A 112 -29.04 0.59 12.05
C ALA A 112 -29.62 0.11 10.72
N VAL A 113 -30.43 0.97 10.07
CA VAL A 113 -31.44 0.53 9.10
C VAL A 113 -30.76 -0.05 7.86
N GLY A 114 -30.57 -1.37 7.86
CA GLY A 114 -29.80 -2.06 6.83
C GLY A 114 -30.42 -1.89 5.45
N SER A 115 -29.62 -2.04 4.40
CA SER A 115 -30.09 -1.87 3.02
C SER A 115 -31.28 -2.79 2.67
N ALA A 116 -31.45 -3.93 3.36
CA ALA A 116 -32.64 -4.76 3.28
C ALA A 116 -33.88 -4.09 3.90
N ALA A 117 -33.79 -3.56 5.12
CA ALA A 117 -34.89 -2.85 5.78
C ALA A 117 -35.30 -1.58 5.01
N LYS A 118 -34.33 -0.82 4.48
CA LYS A 118 -34.60 0.36 3.62
C LYS A 118 -35.38 -0.02 2.35
N ARG A 119 -35.01 -1.12 1.67
CA ARG A 119 -35.76 -1.64 0.51
C ARG A 119 -37.16 -2.13 0.90
N ASN A 120 -37.27 -2.89 1.98
CA ASN A 120 -38.55 -3.43 2.46
C ASN A 120 -39.52 -2.33 2.89
N ALA A 121 -39.03 -1.20 3.41
CA ALA A 121 -39.87 -0.02 3.66
C ALA A 121 -40.48 0.50 2.35
N ILE A 122 -39.67 0.72 1.30
CA ILE A 122 -40.14 1.19 -0.01
C ILE A 122 -41.15 0.21 -0.64
N PHE A 123 -40.86 -1.09 -0.63
CA PHE A 123 -41.76 -2.12 -1.18
C PHE A 123 -43.09 -2.29 -0.42
N ARG A 124 -43.21 -1.74 0.80
CA ARG A 124 -44.45 -1.76 1.59
C ARG A 124 -45.28 -0.48 1.47
N MET A 125 -44.79 0.54 0.76
CA MET A 125 -45.54 1.78 0.51
C MET A 125 -46.64 1.54 -0.54
N SER A 126 -47.78 2.22 -0.38
CA SER A 126 -48.73 2.35 -1.49
C SER A 126 -48.15 3.20 -2.62
N VAL A 127 -48.73 3.06 -3.82
CA VAL A 127 -48.36 3.86 -5.00
C VAL A 127 -48.46 5.37 -4.71
N GLN A 128 -49.48 5.80 -3.96
CA GLN A 128 -49.66 7.22 -3.60
C GLN A 128 -48.55 7.73 -2.67
N GLU A 129 -48.22 6.98 -1.61
CA GLU A 129 -47.14 7.34 -0.69
C GLU A 129 -45.78 7.36 -1.39
N PHE A 130 -45.53 6.41 -2.30
CA PHE A 130 -44.31 6.36 -3.11
C PHE A 130 -44.18 7.58 -4.04
N HIS A 131 -45.26 8.00 -4.71
CA HIS A 131 -45.27 9.24 -5.48
C HIS A 131 -45.06 10.47 -4.58
N GLY A 132 -45.63 10.50 -3.37
CA GLY A 132 -45.39 11.55 -2.38
C GLY A 132 -43.93 11.64 -1.92
N LEU A 133 -43.28 10.50 -1.71
CA LEU A 133 -41.84 10.41 -1.42
C LEU A 133 -40.98 10.93 -2.58
N LEU A 134 -41.28 10.51 -3.82
CA LEU A 134 -40.60 11.03 -5.01
C LEU A 134 -40.79 12.54 -5.18
N GLY A 135 -41.97 13.08 -4.85
CA GLY A 135 -42.23 14.52 -4.82
C GLY A 135 -41.32 15.26 -3.83
N LYS A 136 -41.22 14.77 -2.59
CA LYS A 136 -40.33 15.34 -1.56
C LYS A 136 -38.85 15.30 -1.99
N ILE A 137 -38.39 14.18 -2.54
CA ILE A 137 -37.01 14.02 -3.03
C ILE A 137 -36.71 15.03 -4.15
N LYS A 138 -37.62 15.19 -5.13
CA LYS A 138 -37.46 16.15 -6.23
C LYS A 138 -37.42 17.60 -5.72
N LEU A 139 -38.31 17.97 -4.80
CA LEU A 139 -38.38 19.32 -4.22
C LEU A 139 -37.05 19.68 -3.53
N ILE A 140 -36.55 18.78 -2.66
CA ILE A 140 -35.30 18.98 -1.94
C ILE A 140 -34.11 19.03 -2.91
N HIS A 141 -34.06 18.15 -3.91
CA HIS A 141 -33.01 18.16 -4.94
C HIS A 141 -32.99 19.50 -5.70
N SER A 142 -34.15 19.99 -6.17
CA SER A 142 -34.23 21.27 -6.87
C SER A 142 -33.74 22.43 -5.98
N ALA A 143 -34.18 22.51 -4.71
CA ALA A 143 -33.74 23.54 -3.78
C ALA A 143 -32.22 23.52 -3.53
N ILE A 144 -31.62 22.35 -3.32
CA ILE A 144 -30.17 22.22 -3.07
C ILE A 144 -29.34 22.46 -4.34
N SER A 145 -29.84 22.05 -5.51
CA SER A 145 -29.10 22.14 -6.78
C SER A 145 -28.69 23.57 -7.17
N MET A 146 -29.44 24.58 -6.73
CA MET A 146 -29.10 26.00 -6.93
C MET A 146 -27.98 26.51 -6.01
N VAL A 147 -27.77 25.86 -4.85
CA VAL A 147 -26.79 26.29 -3.83
C VAL A 147 -25.39 25.72 -4.11
N LEU A 148 -25.30 24.64 -4.90
CA LEU A 148 -24.03 23.95 -5.18
C LEU A 148 -23.73 23.78 -6.69
N PRO A 149 -23.59 24.87 -7.49
CA PRO A 149 -23.35 24.76 -8.94
C PRO A 149 -22.05 24.06 -9.36
N HIS A 150 -21.13 23.81 -8.42
CA HIS A 150 -19.80 23.22 -8.67
C HIS A 150 -19.50 21.97 -7.82
N SER A 151 -20.44 21.48 -6.99
CA SER A 151 -20.19 20.26 -6.19
C SER A 151 -20.15 18.97 -7.01
N TYR A 152 -20.50 19.05 -8.29
CA TYR A 152 -20.36 17.96 -9.24
C TYR A 152 -19.64 18.45 -10.52
N LEU A 153 -18.32 18.40 -10.51
CA LEU A 153 -17.57 18.24 -11.77
C LEU A 153 -17.84 16.81 -12.28
N VAL A 154 -19.01 16.59 -12.89
CA VAL A 154 -19.32 15.34 -13.62
C VAL A 154 -18.39 15.30 -14.84
N PRO A 155 -17.42 14.36 -14.90
CA PRO A 155 -16.54 14.29 -16.04
C PRO A 155 -17.33 13.94 -17.30
N ASP A 156 -16.79 14.31 -18.45
CA ASP A 156 -17.44 14.17 -19.75
C ASP A 156 -17.90 12.72 -20.04
N ALA A 157 -17.14 11.73 -19.55
CA ALA A 157 -17.49 10.30 -19.58
C ALA A 157 -18.73 9.97 -18.72
N CYS A 158 -18.83 10.49 -17.51
CA CYS A 158 -19.98 10.31 -16.62
C CYS A 158 -21.23 11.03 -17.18
N SER A 159 -21.06 12.20 -17.80
CA SER A 159 -22.15 12.89 -18.52
C SER A 159 -22.69 12.04 -19.68
N LYS A 160 -21.80 11.42 -20.47
CA LYS A 160 -22.17 10.50 -21.57
C LYS A 160 -22.90 9.26 -21.05
N TRP A 161 -22.48 8.70 -19.91
CA TRP A 161 -23.15 7.58 -19.25
C TRP A 161 -24.54 7.94 -18.71
N LEU A 162 -24.66 9.01 -17.93
CA LEU A 162 -25.93 9.47 -17.33
C LEU A 162 -26.97 9.81 -18.40
N ASN A 163 -26.56 10.47 -19.49
CA ASN A 163 -27.41 10.81 -20.62
C ASN A 163 -27.64 9.63 -21.60
N GLN A 164 -27.26 8.40 -21.22
CA GLN A 164 -27.44 7.16 -22.01
C GLN A 164 -26.86 7.22 -23.43
N ARG A 165 -25.84 8.06 -23.67
CA ARG A 165 -25.14 8.22 -24.97
C ARG A 165 -24.05 7.16 -25.19
N LEU A 166 -24.24 5.97 -24.62
CA LEU A 166 -23.31 4.84 -24.70
C LEU A 166 -24.11 3.58 -25.03
N ASP A 167 -23.68 2.83 -26.04
CA ASP A 167 -24.28 1.53 -26.34
C ASP A 167 -23.99 0.56 -25.19
N ARG A 168 -25.05 0.16 -24.48
CA ARG A 168 -24.99 -0.78 -23.35
C ARG A 168 -24.53 -2.19 -23.75
N LYS A 169 -24.38 -2.48 -25.04
CA LYS A 169 -23.78 -3.71 -25.57
C LYS A 169 -22.25 -3.69 -25.58
N LEU A 170 -21.62 -2.53 -25.47
CA LEU A 170 -20.15 -2.42 -25.45
C LEU A 170 -19.63 -2.64 -24.02
N PRO A 171 -18.81 -3.68 -23.77
CA PRO A 171 -18.24 -3.93 -22.45
C PRO A 171 -17.26 -2.81 -22.08
N TYR A 172 -17.29 -2.37 -20.82
CA TYR A 172 -16.45 -1.29 -20.29
C TYR A 172 -14.97 -1.51 -20.59
N GLN A 173 -14.37 -0.63 -21.40
CA GLN A 173 -12.95 -0.65 -21.75
C GLN A 173 -12.22 0.43 -20.94
N GLU A 174 -11.68 0.06 -19.78
CA GLU A 174 -10.95 0.98 -18.93
C GLU A 174 -9.55 1.25 -19.49
N LYS A 175 -9.41 2.36 -20.21
CA LYS A 175 -8.14 2.79 -20.82
C LYS A 175 -7.24 3.45 -19.77
N HIS A 176 -6.70 2.65 -18.85
CA HIS A 176 -5.53 3.06 -18.07
C HIS A 176 -4.35 3.22 -19.04
N ALA A 177 -4.08 4.45 -19.45
CA ALA A 177 -2.89 4.79 -20.22
C ALA A 177 -1.66 4.68 -19.31
N MET A 178 -0.60 4.06 -19.84
CA MET A 178 0.75 4.06 -19.28
C MET A 178 1.52 5.31 -19.74
#